data_AF-A0A1Y4LC86-F1
#
_entry.id   AF-A0A1Y4LC86-F1
#
_cell.length_a   1.000
_cell.length_b   1.000
_cell.length_c   1.000
_cell.angle_alpha   90.00
_cell.angle_beta   90.00
_cell.angle_gamma   90.00
#
_symmetry.space_group_name_H-M   'P 1'
#
loop_
_entity.id
_entity.type
_entity.pdbx_description
1 polymer ?
#
loop_
_entity_poly.entity_id
_entity_poly.type
_entity_poly.pdbx_seq_one_letter_code
_entity_poly.pdbx_strand_id
1 'polypeptide(L)'
;MTELFLSFVNRSITAGWMILPVLCLRWCLRNFRSKDLICILWGLVGLRLALPFSLPTPFSLVPSAQTIPTDIMYASSPAIDTGLSTLNQAVNPMLSASFSPDPAASANPLQILLALAALIWVIGIALFALYALISLLRLRHRLAEAVPVGDNVWVCDHIASPFLLGLTHPRIYLPSSLDSQTAASVIAHEHAHLVHRDPIWKAVGFVLLALYWFHPLVWVAYILFCRDMELACDARATRDFSPAERKTYAEALLACSLPHAGRSFCPLAFGEIGVKSRIRALLQGKKPSHLLVVVTISIIAILAVCFLTDPAQPKSTVPLPSDEVISDAILTHYNAHSTEDLLCTENHAPLATVYQENSDGSVVVTKYLMVLYLELARDGDWFREQSGSHIPTALTFHVQPDGSCTLTEYWEPGDGSLYAPDIRAKFPADIAERALDTQRYIDEQMKACYDQAIAYWGLEKQ
;
A
#
# COMPACT_ATOMS: atom_id res chain seq x y z
N MET A 1 -11.35 -2.12 11.88
CA MET A 1 -11.46 -0.73 11.34
C MET A 1 -10.12 -0.02 11.30
N THR A 2 -9.37 -0.02 12.41
CA THR A 2 -8.07 0.65 12.50
C THR A 2 -7.00 0.05 11.59
N GLU A 3 -6.87 -1.28 11.52
CA GLU A 3 -5.94 -1.94 10.58
C GLU A 3 -6.25 -1.61 9.12
N LEU A 4 -7.54 -1.58 8.75
CA LEU A 4 -7.97 -1.19 7.42
C LEU A 4 -7.55 0.26 7.12
N PHE A 5 -7.81 1.19 8.05
CA PHE A 5 -7.38 2.57 7.94
C PHE A 5 -5.85 2.68 7.75
N LEU A 6 -5.06 1.96 8.55
CA LEU A 6 -3.60 1.91 8.41
C LEU A 6 -3.15 1.35 7.05
N SER A 7 -3.85 0.36 6.51
CA SER A 7 -3.59 -0.14 5.15
C SER A 7 -3.81 0.96 4.10
N PHE A 8 -4.88 1.76 4.21
CA PHE A 8 -5.11 2.92 3.34
C PHE A 8 -4.04 4.01 3.53
N VAL A 9 -3.62 4.30 4.77
CA VAL A 9 -2.55 5.27 5.02
C VAL A 9 -1.25 4.83 4.34
N ASN A 10 -0.83 3.57 4.50
CA ASN A 10 0.37 3.04 3.84
C ASN A 10 0.28 3.12 2.30
N ARG A 11 -0.87 2.75 1.72
CA ARG A 11 -1.09 2.90 0.26
C ARG A 11 -1.00 4.35 -0.19
N SER A 12 -1.51 5.29 0.60
CA SER A 12 -1.44 6.71 0.28
C SER A 12 0.00 7.24 0.29
N ILE A 13 0.83 6.79 1.25
CA ILE A 13 2.25 7.17 1.34
C ILE A 13 3.02 6.65 0.12
N THR A 14 2.85 5.36 -0.21
CA THR A 14 3.55 4.77 -1.36
C THR A 14 3.06 5.36 -2.70
N ALA A 15 1.76 5.64 -2.84
CA ALA A 15 1.24 6.37 -4.00
C ALA A 15 1.75 7.82 -4.06
N GLY A 16 2.03 8.46 -2.91
CA GLY A 16 2.67 9.77 -2.84
C GLY A 16 4.02 9.79 -3.57
N TRP A 17 4.85 8.77 -3.35
CA TRP A 17 6.13 8.59 -4.05
C TRP A 17 5.99 8.42 -5.56
N MET A 18 4.85 7.92 -6.03
CA MET A 18 4.53 7.82 -7.46
C MET A 18 3.96 9.11 -8.06
N ILE A 19 3.18 9.87 -7.28
CA ILE A 19 2.57 11.13 -7.75
C ILE A 19 3.67 12.16 -8.06
N LEU A 20 4.73 12.24 -7.26
CA LEU A 20 5.83 13.19 -7.46
C LEU A 20 6.51 13.09 -8.84
N PRO A 21 7.04 11.93 -9.28
CA PRO A 21 7.64 11.79 -10.61
C PRO A 21 6.61 11.98 -11.73
N VAL A 22 5.34 11.61 -11.53
CA VAL A 22 4.26 11.87 -12.49
C VAL A 22 4.04 13.38 -12.68
N LEU A 23 4.07 14.17 -11.59
CA LEU A 23 3.98 15.63 -11.66
C LEU A 23 5.17 16.24 -12.43
N CYS A 24 6.39 15.75 -12.18
CA CYS A 24 7.59 16.17 -12.90
C CYS A 24 7.50 15.84 -14.39
N LEU A 25 7.13 14.60 -14.73
CA LEU A 25 7.00 14.15 -16.11
C LEU A 25 5.89 14.90 -16.85
N ARG A 26 4.76 15.14 -16.20
CA ARG A 26 3.67 15.97 -16.72
C ARG A 26 4.15 17.38 -17.05
N TRP A 27 4.97 17.99 -16.19
CA TRP A 27 5.53 19.32 -16.43
C TRP A 27 6.45 19.32 -17.65
N CYS A 28 7.31 18.31 -17.82
CA CYS A 28 8.15 18.15 -19.00
C CYS A 28 7.32 17.96 -20.28
N LEU A 29 6.24 17.18 -20.22
CA LEU A 29 5.35 16.88 -21.34
C LEU A 29 4.26 17.93 -21.57
N ARG A 30 4.34 19.12 -20.94
CA ARG A 30 3.29 20.15 -21.03
C ARG A 30 3.02 20.62 -22.46
N ASN A 31 4.05 20.65 -23.32
CA ASN A 31 3.97 21.08 -24.72
C ASN A 31 3.64 19.93 -25.69
N PHE A 32 3.52 18.71 -25.19
CA PHE A 32 3.23 17.53 -25.99
C PHE A 32 1.75 17.52 -26.41
N ARG A 33 1.47 17.27 -27.70
CA ARG A 33 0.10 17.33 -28.25
C ARG A 33 -0.76 16.12 -27.88
N SER A 34 -0.18 14.92 -27.73
CA SER A 34 -0.95 13.72 -27.38
C SER A 34 -1.08 13.60 -25.86
N LYS A 35 -2.20 14.06 -25.31
CA LYS A 35 -2.44 14.09 -23.86
C LYS A 35 -2.93 12.75 -23.29
N ASP A 36 -3.32 11.81 -24.15
CA ASP A 36 -3.70 10.44 -23.81
C ASP A 36 -2.61 9.72 -22.96
N LEU A 37 -1.32 9.95 -23.26
CA LEU A 37 -0.21 9.38 -22.49
C LEU A 37 -0.13 9.93 -21.05
N ILE A 38 -0.53 11.19 -20.84
CA ILE A 38 -0.59 11.79 -19.51
C ILE A 38 -1.77 11.22 -18.73
N CYS A 39 -2.90 10.96 -19.38
CA CYS A 39 -4.02 10.25 -18.78
C CYS A 39 -3.63 8.82 -18.34
N ILE A 40 -2.81 8.12 -19.12
CA ILE A 40 -2.27 6.79 -18.73
C ILE A 40 -1.42 6.87 -17.47
N LEU A 41 -0.57 7.90 -17.32
CA LEU A 41 0.23 8.11 -16.10
C LEU A 41 -0.66 8.24 -14.85
N TRP A 42 -1.74 9.01 -14.96
CA TRP A 42 -2.73 9.12 -13.87
C TRP A 42 -3.46 7.81 -13.61
N GLY A 43 -3.71 7.02 -14.66
CA GLY A 43 -4.23 5.65 -14.54
C GLY A 43 -3.31 4.75 -13.71
N LEU A 44 -2.00 4.87 -13.87
CA LEU A 44 -1.02 4.13 -13.05
C LEU A 44 -1.05 4.57 -11.58
N VAL A 45 -1.19 5.87 -11.30
CA VAL A 45 -1.37 6.38 -9.93
C VAL A 45 -2.67 5.83 -9.32
N GLY A 46 -3.76 5.84 -10.09
CA GLY A 46 -5.04 5.27 -9.67
C GLY A 46 -4.94 3.77 -9.40
N LEU A 47 -4.20 3.04 -10.24
CA LEU A 47 -3.93 1.62 -10.05
C LEU A 47 -3.15 1.36 -8.75
N ARG A 48 -2.09 2.13 -8.48
CA ARG A 48 -1.32 2.03 -7.23
C ARG A 48 -2.17 2.30 -5.99
N LEU A 49 -3.07 3.29 -6.06
CA LEU A 49 -4.02 3.59 -4.97
C LEU A 49 -5.07 2.50 -4.78
N ALA A 50 -5.47 1.80 -5.85
CA ALA A 50 -6.51 0.79 -5.81
C ALA A 50 -5.99 -0.59 -5.38
N LEU A 51 -4.78 -0.96 -5.80
CA LEU A 51 -4.24 -2.30 -5.59
C LEU A 51 -3.81 -2.51 -4.12
N PRO A 52 -4.33 -3.56 -3.45
CA PRO A 52 -3.91 -3.92 -2.09
C PRO A 52 -2.62 -4.75 -2.07
N PHE A 53 -2.18 -5.26 -3.22
CA PHE A 53 -1.03 -6.14 -3.35
C PHE A 53 0.01 -5.51 -4.27
N SER A 54 1.28 -5.60 -3.89
CA SER A 54 2.41 -5.27 -4.76
C SER A 54 3.37 -6.45 -4.83
N LEU A 55 4.05 -6.59 -5.96
CA LEU A 55 5.09 -7.60 -6.12
C LEU A 55 6.40 -7.06 -5.56
N PRO A 56 7.16 -7.84 -4.76
CA PRO A 56 8.47 -7.44 -4.29
C PRO A 56 9.48 -7.50 -5.43
N THR A 57 10.18 -6.39 -5.73
CA THR A 57 11.23 -6.37 -6.75
C THR A 57 12.45 -5.55 -6.30
N PRO A 58 13.66 -5.88 -6.80
CA PRO A 58 14.86 -5.08 -6.53
C PRO A 58 14.87 -3.74 -7.29
N PHE A 59 13.93 -3.52 -8.21
CA PHE A 59 13.83 -2.30 -9.01
C PHE A 59 12.86 -1.27 -8.43
N SER A 60 12.24 -1.58 -7.29
CA SER A 60 11.37 -0.65 -6.60
C SER A 60 12.14 0.57 -6.13
N LEU A 61 11.60 1.75 -6.42
CA LEU A 61 12.09 3.03 -5.90
C LEU A 61 11.24 3.54 -4.73
N VAL A 62 10.24 2.76 -4.29
CA VAL A 62 9.48 3.06 -3.09
C VAL A 62 10.35 2.71 -1.88
N PRO A 63 10.62 3.65 -0.95
CA PRO A 63 11.55 3.43 0.16
C PRO A 63 11.15 2.30 1.11
N SER A 64 9.86 2.14 1.37
CA SER A 64 9.33 1.14 2.29
C SER A 64 7.99 0.58 1.79
N ALA A 65 7.83 -0.74 1.89
CA ALA A 65 6.59 -1.43 1.54
C ALA A 65 5.47 -1.15 2.56
N GLN A 66 5.85 -1.04 3.83
CA GLN A 66 4.93 -0.80 4.95
C GLN A 66 5.56 0.19 5.92
N THR A 67 5.28 1.48 5.70
CA THR A 67 5.83 2.56 6.52
C THR A 67 5.34 2.53 7.96
N ILE A 68 4.06 2.21 8.14
CA ILE A 68 3.42 2.10 9.45
C ILE A 68 2.96 0.64 9.63
N PRO A 69 3.56 -0.12 10.57
CA PRO A 69 3.09 -1.45 10.91
C PRO A 69 1.61 -1.44 11.30
N THR A 70 0.84 -2.43 10.83
CA THR A 70 -0.62 -2.49 11.11
C THR A 70 -0.92 -2.82 12.56
N ASP A 71 0.03 -3.48 13.22
CA ASP A 71 0.07 -3.91 14.61
C ASP A 71 0.75 -2.88 15.53
N ILE A 72 1.12 -1.69 15.03
CA ILE A 72 1.81 -0.66 15.81
C ILE A 72 1.09 -0.28 17.13
N MET A 73 -0.23 -0.44 17.19
CA MET A 73 -1.03 -0.18 18.38
C MET A 73 -0.85 -1.21 19.51
N TYR A 74 -0.26 -2.37 19.21
CA TYR A 74 0.04 -3.45 20.15
C TYR A 74 1.53 -3.51 20.51
N ALA A 75 2.37 -2.71 19.83
CA ALA A 75 3.80 -2.68 20.07
C ALA A 75 4.13 -2.04 21.44
N SER A 76 5.02 -2.69 22.19
CA SER A 76 5.57 -2.15 23.45
C SER A 76 6.48 -0.94 23.23
N SER A 77 7.07 -0.83 22.04
CA SER A 77 7.84 0.33 21.58
C SER A 77 7.43 0.62 20.14
N PRO A 78 6.47 1.52 19.91
CA PRO A 78 5.99 1.80 18.56
C PRO A 78 7.12 2.42 17.75
N ALA A 79 7.35 1.86 16.56
CA ALA A 79 8.34 2.34 15.61
C ALA A 79 7.75 2.31 14.19
N ILE A 80 8.21 3.22 13.35
CA ILE A 80 7.91 3.26 11.92
C ILE A 80 9.16 2.95 11.10
N ASP A 81 8.95 2.42 9.90
CA ASP A 81 10.03 2.21 8.94
C ASP A 81 9.76 2.95 7.63
N THR A 82 10.32 4.15 7.52
CA THR A 82 10.22 4.96 6.31
C THR A 82 11.11 4.47 5.17
N GLY A 83 11.97 3.46 5.38
CA GLY A 83 13.01 3.05 4.44
C GLY A 83 14.20 4.01 4.38
N LEU A 84 14.19 5.07 5.19
CA LEU A 84 15.24 6.08 5.31
C LEU A 84 15.74 6.10 6.76
N SER A 85 16.93 5.56 6.99
CA SER A 85 17.50 5.38 8.34
C SER A 85 17.57 6.69 9.14
N THR A 86 17.89 7.80 8.48
CA THR A 86 17.95 9.13 9.10
C THR A 86 16.61 9.62 9.62
N LEU A 87 15.51 9.35 8.91
CA LEU A 87 14.16 9.69 9.35
C LEU A 87 13.70 8.75 10.47
N ASN A 88 14.00 7.46 10.37
CA ASN A 88 13.68 6.48 11.40
C ASN A 88 14.34 6.85 12.73
N GLN A 89 15.62 7.20 12.74
CA GLN A 89 16.36 7.62 13.93
C GLN A 89 15.83 8.93 14.54
N ALA A 90 15.33 9.86 13.72
CA ALA A 90 14.77 11.11 14.20
C ALA A 90 13.36 10.93 14.80
N VAL A 91 12.52 10.08 14.21
CA VAL A 91 11.10 9.96 14.55
C VAL A 91 10.83 8.89 15.61
N ASN A 92 11.47 7.72 15.52
CA ASN A 92 11.15 6.58 16.39
C ASN A 92 11.36 6.85 17.88
N PRO A 93 12.42 7.55 18.33
CA PRO A 93 12.59 7.89 19.74
C PRO A 93 11.45 8.80 20.26
N MET A 94 11.00 9.77 19.46
CA MET A 94 9.90 10.65 19.83
C MET A 94 8.56 9.92 19.88
N LEU A 95 8.35 8.99 18.93
CA LEU A 95 7.17 8.15 18.88
C LEU A 95 7.08 7.26 20.12
N SER A 96 8.18 6.56 20.45
CA SER A 96 8.27 5.70 21.63
C SER A 96 8.06 6.51 22.91
N ALA A 97 8.74 7.65 23.06
CA ALA A 97 8.62 8.49 24.25
C ALA A 97 7.19 9.00 24.52
N SER A 98 6.39 9.20 23.48
CA SER A 98 5.04 9.77 23.60
C SER A 98 3.92 8.73 23.62
N PHE A 99 4.15 7.55 23.03
CA PHE A 99 3.10 6.57 22.75
C PHE A 99 3.42 5.15 23.25
N SER A 100 4.54 4.93 23.93
CA SER A 100 4.77 3.65 24.61
C SER A 100 3.69 3.39 25.67
N PRO A 101 3.16 2.16 25.76
CA PRO A 101 2.14 1.83 26.75
C PRO A 101 2.68 1.97 28.18
N ASP A 102 2.01 2.75 29.01
CA ASP A 102 2.28 2.80 30.45
C ASP A 102 1.50 1.66 31.14
N PRO A 103 2.17 0.70 31.81
CA PRO A 103 1.50 -0.38 32.54
C PRO A 103 0.52 0.11 33.63
N ALA A 104 0.70 1.33 34.13
CA ALA A 104 -0.20 1.94 35.11
C ALA A 104 -1.43 2.61 34.48
N ALA A 105 -1.43 2.84 33.17
CA ALA A 105 -2.54 3.45 32.45
C ALA A 105 -3.54 2.40 31.96
N SER A 106 -4.84 2.67 32.13
CA SER A 106 -5.91 1.75 31.73
C SER A 106 -6.15 1.68 30.22
N ALA A 107 -5.55 2.57 29.43
CA ALA A 107 -5.76 2.61 27.99
C ALA A 107 -4.49 3.07 27.25
N ASN A 108 -4.22 2.41 26.11
CA ASN A 108 -3.12 2.78 25.23
C ASN A 108 -3.48 4.06 24.44
N PRO A 109 -2.72 5.16 24.57
CA PRO A 109 -3.01 6.42 23.89
C PRO A 109 -2.99 6.27 22.35
N LEU A 110 -2.10 5.43 21.82
CA LEU A 110 -1.99 5.20 20.38
C LEU A 110 -3.22 4.47 19.84
N GLN A 111 -3.77 3.52 20.60
CA GLN A 111 -4.98 2.80 20.23
C GLN A 111 -6.19 3.74 20.14
N ILE A 112 -6.35 4.63 21.12
CA ILE A 112 -7.42 5.65 21.12
C ILE A 112 -7.27 6.59 19.93
N LEU A 113 -6.06 7.11 19.71
CA LEU A 113 -5.77 8.05 18.63
C LEU A 113 -6.09 7.44 17.26
N LEU A 114 -5.61 6.22 17.00
CA LEU A 114 -5.83 5.53 15.74
C LEU A 114 -7.31 5.15 15.55
N ALA A 115 -8.02 4.79 16.62
CA ALA A 115 -9.46 4.54 16.55
C ALA A 115 -10.25 5.81 16.19
N LEU A 116 -9.92 6.96 16.80
CA LEU A 116 -10.52 8.25 16.45
C LEU A 116 -10.19 8.66 15.01
N ALA A 117 -8.94 8.48 14.57
CA ALA A 117 -8.52 8.75 13.20
C ALA A 117 -9.30 7.88 12.19
N ALA A 118 -9.46 6.58 12.47
CA ALA A 118 -10.25 5.67 11.64
C ALA A 118 -11.73 6.07 11.60
N LEU A 119 -12.30 6.54 12.71
CA LEU A 119 -13.67 7.06 12.75
C LEU A 119 -13.84 8.32 11.89
N ILE A 120 -12.94 9.29 12.03
CA ILE A 120 -12.92 10.52 11.22
C ILE A 120 -12.80 10.18 9.73
N TRP A 121 -11.95 9.20 9.39
CA TRP A 121 -11.77 8.72 8.02
C TRP A 121 -13.08 8.20 7.42
N VAL A 122 -13.82 7.35 8.13
CA VAL A 122 -15.12 6.81 7.68
C VAL A 122 -16.18 7.91 7.56
N ILE A 123 -16.23 8.84 8.52
CA ILE A 123 -17.14 10.00 8.44
C ILE A 123 -16.84 10.81 7.19
N GLY A 124 -15.56 11.06 6.88
CA GLY A 124 -15.16 11.73 5.65
C GLY A 124 -15.67 11.02 4.40
N ILE A 125 -15.46 9.70 4.29
CA ILE A 125 -15.98 8.89 3.16
C ILE A 125 -17.50 9.04 3.04
N ALA A 126 -18.23 8.95 4.15
CA ALA A 126 -19.69 9.09 4.18
C ALA A 126 -20.14 10.48 3.70
N LEU A 127 -19.44 11.56 4.10
CA LEU A 127 -19.73 12.91 3.64
C LEU A 127 -19.50 13.08 2.13
N PHE A 128 -18.42 12.50 1.58
CA PHE A 128 -18.18 12.49 0.13
C PHE A 128 -19.26 11.74 -0.63
N ALA A 129 -19.66 10.56 -0.14
CA ALA A 129 -20.73 9.77 -0.73
C ALA A 129 -22.08 10.51 -0.69
N LEU A 130 -22.41 11.14 0.44
CA LEU A 130 -23.61 11.95 0.59
C LEU A 130 -23.61 13.15 -0.36
N TYR A 131 -22.47 13.86 -0.45
CA TYR A 131 -22.31 14.98 -1.37
C TYR A 131 -22.50 14.55 -2.84
N ALA A 132 -21.90 13.44 -3.25
CA ALA A 132 -22.07 12.89 -4.60
C ALA A 132 -23.52 12.49 -4.88
N LEU A 133 -24.20 11.84 -3.92
CA LEU A 133 -25.61 11.47 -4.02
C LEU A 133 -26.49 12.71 -4.19
N ILE A 134 -26.34 13.72 -3.33
CA ILE A 134 -27.11 14.96 -3.39
C ILE A 134 -26.85 15.68 -4.71
N SER A 135 -25.60 15.75 -5.16
CA SER A 135 -25.23 16.36 -6.45
C SER A 135 -25.90 15.66 -7.62
N LEU A 136 -25.90 14.32 -7.64
CA LEU A 136 -26.55 13.51 -8.65
C LEU A 136 -28.07 13.69 -8.65
N LEU A 137 -28.71 13.71 -7.48
CA LEU A 137 -30.16 13.92 -7.36
C LEU A 137 -30.57 15.31 -7.84
N ARG A 138 -29.83 16.35 -7.44
CA ARG A 138 -30.05 17.73 -7.93
C ARG A 138 -29.88 17.82 -9.45
N LEU A 139 -28.87 17.17 -10.00
CA LEU A 139 -28.63 17.15 -11.44
C LEU A 139 -29.75 16.42 -12.19
N ARG A 140 -30.18 15.25 -11.71
CA ARG A 140 -31.31 14.51 -12.29
C ARG A 140 -32.60 15.33 -12.27
N HIS A 141 -32.85 16.07 -11.19
CA HIS A 141 -34.02 16.95 -11.12
C HIS A 141 -33.96 18.07 -12.16
N ARG A 142 -32.80 18.71 -12.37
CA ARG A 142 -32.65 19.76 -13.41
C ARG A 142 -32.85 19.23 -14.82
N LEU A 143 -32.53 17.97 -15.05
CA LEU A 143 -32.64 17.31 -16.35
C LEU A 143 -34.02 16.67 -16.60
N ALA A 144 -34.97 16.80 -15.68
CA ALA A 144 -36.31 16.23 -15.84
C ALA A 144 -37.06 16.82 -17.06
N GLU A 145 -36.74 18.06 -17.43
CA GLU A 145 -37.34 18.78 -18.57
C GLU A 145 -36.49 18.69 -19.85
N ALA A 146 -35.46 17.83 -19.89
CA ALA A 146 -34.62 17.70 -21.08
C ALA A 146 -35.37 17.04 -22.24
N VAL A 147 -35.21 17.59 -23.44
CA VAL A 147 -35.89 17.12 -24.67
C VAL A 147 -34.87 16.46 -25.60
N PRO A 148 -35.17 15.29 -26.19
CA PRO A 148 -34.29 14.65 -27.16
C PRO A 148 -34.35 15.39 -28.51
N VAL A 149 -33.19 15.74 -29.07
CA VAL A 149 -33.08 16.47 -30.35
C VAL A 149 -32.39 15.66 -31.44
N GLY A 150 -31.72 14.56 -31.08
CA GLY A 150 -31.12 13.62 -32.03
C GLY A 150 -30.63 12.34 -31.34
N ASP A 151 -29.81 11.56 -32.05
CA ASP A 151 -29.24 10.34 -31.51
C ASP A 151 -28.28 10.65 -30.34
N ASN A 152 -28.71 10.29 -29.13
CA ASN A 152 -27.98 10.47 -27.88
C ASN A 152 -27.69 11.94 -27.47
N VAL A 153 -28.40 12.90 -28.06
CA VAL A 153 -28.29 14.34 -27.76
C VAL A 153 -29.60 14.89 -27.21
N TRP A 154 -29.51 15.55 -26.06
CA TRP A 154 -30.61 16.12 -25.31
C TRP A 154 -30.36 17.62 -25.11
N VAL A 155 -31.40 18.44 -25.23
CA VAL A 155 -31.35 19.88 -24.99
C VAL A 155 -32.12 20.22 -23.71
N CYS A 156 -31.57 21.11 -22.90
CA CYS A 156 -32.19 21.56 -21.66
C CYS A 156 -31.95 23.05 -21.44
N ASP A 157 -32.98 23.77 -20.99
CA ASP A 157 -32.89 25.21 -20.71
C ASP A 157 -32.20 25.51 -19.37
N HIS A 158 -32.26 24.57 -18.41
CA HIS A 158 -31.79 24.77 -17.04
C HIS A 158 -30.31 24.40 -16.82
N ILE A 159 -29.52 24.29 -17.90
CA ILE A 159 -28.10 23.98 -17.84
C ILE A 159 -27.29 25.12 -18.47
N ALA A 160 -26.20 25.52 -17.82
CA ALA A 160 -25.35 26.62 -18.27
C ALA A 160 -24.21 26.16 -19.19
N SER A 161 -23.78 24.91 -19.05
CA SER A 161 -22.70 24.32 -19.84
C SER A 161 -23.08 22.92 -20.35
N PRO A 162 -22.56 22.53 -21.53
CA PRO A 162 -22.65 21.16 -22.03
C PRO A 162 -22.00 20.15 -21.09
N PHE A 163 -22.59 18.96 -20.96
CA PHE A 163 -21.95 17.86 -20.24
C PHE A 163 -22.51 16.48 -20.62
N LEU A 164 -21.75 15.45 -20.27
CA LEU A 164 -22.19 14.06 -20.29
C LEU A 164 -22.76 13.61 -18.95
N LEU A 165 -23.87 12.87 -18.98
CA LEU A 165 -24.39 12.16 -17.81
C LEU A 165 -24.72 10.70 -18.12
N GLY A 166 -24.22 9.81 -17.26
CA GLY A 166 -24.44 8.36 -17.31
C GLY A 166 -23.13 7.57 -17.28
N LEU A 167 -23.14 6.40 -16.64
CA LEU A 167 -21.97 5.50 -16.56
C LEU A 167 -21.96 4.47 -17.69
N THR A 168 -23.06 3.75 -17.89
CA THR A 168 -23.20 2.68 -18.90
C THR A 168 -23.76 3.17 -20.23
N HIS A 169 -24.69 4.12 -20.19
CA HIS A 169 -25.28 4.78 -21.37
C HIS A 169 -25.19 6.31 -21.22
N PRO A 170 -23.99 6.89 -21.35
CA PRO A 170 -23.80 8.33 -21.25
C PRO A 170 -24.55 9.07 -22.36
N ARG A 171 -25.33 10.09 -21.97
CA ARG A 171 -26.10 10.98 -22.85
C ARG A 171 -25.46 12.37 -22.88
N ILE A 172 -25.47 13.02 -24.05
CA ILE A 172 -24.98 14.39 -24.23
C ILE A 172 -26.13 15.36 -23.90
N TYR A 173 -25.88 16.30 -23.00
CA TYR A 173 -26.81 17.40 -22.68
C TYR A 173 -26.23 18.73 -23.15
N LEU A 174 -27.01 19.48 -23.92
CA LEU A 174 -26.64 20.78 -24.49
C LEU A 174 -27.58 21.90 -23.99
N PRO A 175 -27.05 23.09 -23.68
CA PRO A 175 -27.88 24.26 -23.46
C PRO A 175 -28.61 24.68 -24.74
N SER A 176 -29.85 25.13 -24.61
CA SER A 176 -30.66 25.65 -25.73
C SER A 176 -30.15 26.98 -26.30
N SER A 177 -29.28 27.68 -25.56
CA SER A 177 -28.73 28.99 -25.94
C SER A 177 -27.57 28.92 -26.96
N LEU A 178 -27.12 27.73 -27.35
CA LEU A 178 -26.00 27.57 -28.29
C LEU A 178 -26.43 27.81 -29.74
N ASP A 179 -25.65 28.63 -30.45
CA ASP A 179 -25.78 28.77 -31.90
C ASP A 179 -25.29 27.48 -32.61
N SER A 180 -25.74 27.27 -33.84
CA SER A 180 -25.48 26.04 -34.60
C SER A 180 -23.99 25.77 -34.84
N GLN A 181 -23.16 26.82 -34.96
CA GLN A 181 -21.73 26.68 -35.23
C GLN A 181 -20.96 26.30 -33.97
N THR A 182 -21.28 26.93 -32.83
CA THR A 182 -20.75 26.54 -31.52
C THR A 182 -21.22 25.14 -31.12
N ALA A 183 -22.49 24.81 -31.37
CA ALA A 183 -23.05 23.50 -31.07
C ALA A 183 -22.29 22.36 -31.77
N ALA A 184 -21.92 22.52 -33.04
CA ALA A 184 -21.13 21.52 -33.77
C ALA A 184 -19.75 21.27 -33.12
N SER A 185 -19.06 22.34 -32.71
CA SER A 185 -17.75 22.24 -32.04
C SER A 185 -17.86 21.58 -30.66
N VAL A 186 -18.91 21.92 -29.90
CA VAL A 186 -19.22 21.34 -28.60
C VAL A 186 -19.57 19.86 -28.72
N ILE A 187 -20.43 19.49 -29.67
CA ILE A 187 -20.81 18.08 -29.88
C ILE A 187 -19.58 17.23 -30.22
N ALA A 188 -18.66 17.75 -31.05
CA ALA A 188 -17.40 17.06 -31.35
C ALA A 188 -16.54 16.84 -30.08
N HIS A 189 -16.54 17.79 -29.15
CA HIS A 189 -15.86 17.68 -27.86
C HIS A 189 -16.53 16.65 -26.94
N GLU A 190 -17.85 16.74 -26.75
CA GLU A 190 -18.62 15.81 -25.92
C GLU A 190 -18.54 14.37 -26.46
N HIS A 191 -18.50 14.21 -27.78
CA HIS A 191 -18.26 12.91 -28.40
C HIS A 191 -16.86 12.36 -28.08
N ALA A 192 -15.84 13.22 -27.98
CA ALA A 192 -14.50 12.78 -27.56
C ALA A 192 -14.52 12.21 -26.13
N HIS A 193 -15.27 12.83 -25.22
CA HIS A 193 -15.50 12.31 -23.87
C HIS A 193 -16.22 10.95 -23.87
N LEU A 194 -17.20 10.74 -24.75
CA LEU A 194 -17.87 9.45 -24.91
C LEU A 194 -16.90 8.34 -25.33
N VAL A 195 -16.07 8.61 -26.34
CA VAL A 195 -15.09 7.65 -26.85
C VAL A 195 -14.03 7.33 -25.79
N HIS A 196 -13.60 8.33 -25.00
CA HIS A 196 -12.62 8.13 -23.93
C HIS A 196 -13.21 7.57 -22.62
N ARG A 197 -14.55 7.48 -22.52
CA ARG A 197 -15.31 7.00 -21.35
C ARG A 197 -15.06 7.82 -20.08
N ASP A 198 -14.93 9.13 -20.24
CA ASP A 198 -14.56 10.07 -19.18
C ASP A 198 -15.48 10.04 -17.95
N PRO A 199 -16.81 9.89 -18.08
CA PRO A 199 -17.67 9.76 -16.91
C PRO A 199 -17.27 8.61 -15.98
N ILE A 200 -16.80 7.48 -16.52
CA ILE A 200 -16.35 6.33 -15.73
C ILE A 200 -15.06 6.68 -15.01
N TRP A 201 -14.07 7.21 -15.72
CA TRP A 201 -12.77 7.53 -15.12
C TRP A 201 -12.84 8.70 -14.11
N LYS A 202 -13.70 9.70 -14.35
CA LYS A 202 -14.03 10.76 -13.38
C LYS A 202 -14.65 10.16 -12.12
N ALA A 203 -15.59 9.23 -12.25
CA ALA A 203 -16.21 8.56 -11.11
C ALA A 203 -15.21 7.69 -10.32
N VAL A 204 -14.38 6.90 -11.01
CA VAL A 204 -13.30 6.10 -10.36
C VAL A 204 -12.32 7.01 -9.62
N GLY A 205 -11.85 8.08 -10.27
CA GLY A 205 -10.96 9.07 -9.65
C GLY A 205 -11.58 9.75 -8.43
N PHE A 206 -12.88 10.05 -8.46
CA PHE A 206 -13.60 10.63 -7.34
C PHE A 206 -13.77 9.64 -6.18
N VAL A 207 -14.03 8.36 -6.45
CA VAL A 207 -14.07 7.31 -5.42
C VAL A 207 -12.70 7.19 -4.75
N LEU A 208 -11.61 7.16 -5.51
CA LEU A 208 -10.26 7.15 -4.95
C LEU A 208 -10.01 8.41 -4.12
N LEU A 209 -10.36 9.60 -4.62
CA LEU A 209 -10.24 10.84 -3.86
C LEU A 209 -11.04 10.79 -2.54
N ALA A 210 -12.24 10.21 -2.55
CA ALA A 210 -13.06 10.05 -1.35
C ALA A 210 -12.44 9.07 -0.35
N LEU A 211 -11.79 8.00 -0.80
CA LEU A 211 -11.08 7.05 0.08
C LEU A 211 -9.81 7.68 0.69
N TYR A 212 -9.14 8.55 -0.06
CA TYR A 212 -7.87 9.19 0.29
C TYR A 212 -8.02 10.70 0.54
N TRP A 213 -9.18 11.14 1.01
CA TRP A 213 -9.52 12.56 1.11
C TRP A 213 -8.59 13.37 2.02
N PHE A 214 -7.92 12.70 2.97
CA PHE A 214 -6.94 13.32 3.85
C PHE A 214 -5.60 13.60 3.17
N HIS A 215 -5.33 13.03 1.98
CA HIS A 215 -4.03 13.09 1.33
C HIS A 215 -3.94 14.23 0.30
N PRO A 216 -3.19 15.31 0.57
CA PRO A 216 -3.19 16.51 -0.28
C PRO A 216 -2.68 16.26 -1.70
N LEU A 217 -1.72 15.35 -1.90
CA LEU A 217 -1.25 15.03 -3.25
C LEU A 217 -2.30 14.29 -4.09
N VAL A 218 -3.24 13.56 -3.48
CA VAL A 218 -4.32 12.89 -4.21
C VAL A 218 -5.32 13.92 -4.73
N TRP A 219 -5.58 14.99 -3.98
CA TRP A 219 -6.35 16.14 -4.48
C TRP A 219 -5.70 16.78 -5.70
N VAL A 220 -4.39 17.06 -5.61
CA VAL A 220 -3.64 17.63 -6.74
C VAL A 220 -3.69 16.69 -7.94
N ALA A 221 -3.49 15.38 -7.72
CA ALA A 221 -3.56 14.37 -8.76
C ALA A 221 -4.94 14.35 -9.44
N TYR A 222 -6.04 14.34 -8.68
CA TYR A 222 -7.39 14.34 -9.23
C TYR A 222 -7.71 15.61 -10.04
N ILE A 223 -7.33 16.79 -9.54
CA ILE A 223 -7.54 18.07 -10.24
C ILE A 223 -6.78 18.08 -11.57
N LEU A 224 -5.51 17.65 -11.56
CA LEU A 224 -4.69 17.62 -12.76
C LEU A 224 -5.13 16.53 -13.74
N PHE A 225 -5.55 15.37 -13.24
CA PHE A 225 -6.16 14.30 -14.03
C PHE A 225 -7.38 14.80 -14.80
N CYS A 226 -8.33 15.46 -14.11
CA CYS A 226 -9.49 16.07 -14.74
C CYS A 226 -9.09 17.06 -15.83
N ARG A 227 -8.11 17.92 -15.56
CA ARG A 227 -7.63 18.90 -16.54
C ARG A 227 -6.93 18.27 -17.74
N ASP A 228 -6.13 17.23 -17.53
CA ASP A 228 -5.40 16.57 -18.62
C ASP A 228 -6.34 15.77 -19.52
N MET A 229 -7.43 15.24 -18.96
CA MET A 229 -8.52 14.59 -19.70
C MET A 229 -9.28 15.56 -20.61
N GLU A 230 -9.58 16.79 -20.15
CA GLU A 230 -10.15 17.85 -21.01
C GLU A 230 -9.21 18.19 -22.18
N LEU A 231 -7.90 18.27 -21.92
CA LEU A 231 -6.89 18.52 -22.97
C LEU A 231 -6.77 17.36 -23.96
N ALA A 232 -6.96 16.12 -23.52
CA ALA A 232 -6.99 14.94 -24.38
C ALA A 232 -8.21 14.94 -25.31
N CYS A 233 -9.38 15.29 -24.76
CA CYS A 233 -10.60 15.45 -25.55
C CYS A 233 -10.49 16.58 -26.58
N ASP A 234 -9.93 17.74 -26.20
CA ASP A 234 -9.64 18.84 -27.15
C ASP A 234 -8.68 18.41 -28.27
N ALA A 235 -7.62 17.68 -27.93
CA ALA A 235 -6.65 17.20 -28.91
C ALA A 235 -7.25 16.19 -29.89
N ARG A 236 -8.19 15.36 -29.42
CA ARG A 236 -8.92 14.37 -30.22
C ARG A 236 -9.96 15.04 -31.12
N ALA A 237 -10.79 15.92 -30.57
CA ALA A 237 -11.80 16.66 -31.33
C ALA A 237 -11.19 17.48 -32.46
N THR A 238 -9.98 18.03 -32.25
CA THR A 238 -9.30 18.89 -33.24
C THR A 238 -8.18 18.21 -34.03
N ARG A 239 -8.13 16.87 -34.02
CA ARG A 239 -7.04 16.10 -34.64
C ARG A 239 -6.86 16.45 -36.12
N ASP A 240 -7.99 16.48 -36.84
CA ASP A 240 -8.05 16.62 -38.30
C ASP A 240 -8.40 18.05 -38.75
N PHE A 241 -8.52 18.98 -37.79
CA PHE A 241 -8.86 20.38 -38.06
C PHE A 241 -7.68 21.15 -38.66
N SER A 242 -7.99 21.98 -39.66
CA SER A 242 -7.15 23.05 -40.18
C SER A 242 -6.90 24.14 -39.13
N PRO A 243 -5.89 25.01 -39.32
CA PRO A 243 -5.64 26.13 -38.41
C PRO A 243 -6.84 27.08 -38.24
N ALA A 244 -7.65 27.26 -39.29
CA ALA A 244 -8.85 28.10 -39.25
C ALA A 244 -9.95 27.44 -38.40
N GLU A 245 -10.23 26.16 -38.62
CA GLU A 245 -11.23 25.40 -37.82
C GLU A 245 -10.84 25.31 -36.35
N ARG A 246 -9.54 25.19 -36.04
CA ARG A 246 -9.04 25.26 -34.66
C ARG A 246 -9.30 26.61 -34.00
N LYS A 247 -9.20 27.70 -34.75
CA LYS A 247 -9.52 29.03 -34.24
C LYS A 247 -11.02 29.14 -33.93
N THR A 248 -11.87 28.68 -34.83
CA THR A 248 -13.34 28.62 -34.62
C THR A 248 -13.69 27.77 -33.40
N TYR A 249 -13.07 26.60 -33.25
CA TYR A 249 -13.24 25.76 -32.06
C TYR A 249 -12.79 26.48 -30.78
N ALA A 250 -11.67 27.20 -30.80
CA ALA A 250 -11.19 27.96 -29.64
C ALA A 250 -12.14 29.11 -29.26
N GLU A 251 -12.75 29.76 -30.25
CA GLU A 251 -13.78 30.78 -30.05
C GLU A 251 -15.05 30.17 -29.43
N ALA A 252 -15.50 29.01 -29.92
CA ALA A 252 -16.62 28.25 -29.35
C ALA A 252 -16.35 27.85 -27.89
N LEU A 253 -15.14 27.34 -27.59
CA LEU A 253 -14.73 27.00 -26.23
C LEU A 253 -14.73 28.23 -25.32
N LEU A 254 -14.23 29.36 -25.81
CA LEU A 254 -14.22 30.62 -25.06
C LEU A 254 -15.65 31.11 -24.79
N ALA A 255 -16.55 31.04 -25.78
CA ALA A 255 -17.94 31.43 -25.63
C ALA A 255 -18.67 30.59 -24.57
N CYS A 256 -18.47 29.27 -24.58
CA CYS A 256 -19.05 28.36 -23.58
C CYS A 256 -18.48 28.55 -22.17
N SER A 257 -17.31 29.19 -22.05
CA SER A 257 -16.64 29.44 -20.78
C SER A 257 -16.97 30.81 -20.16
N LEU A 258 -17.67 31.68 -20.90
CA LEU A 258 -18.13 32.95 -20.38
C LEU A 258 -19.28 32.69 -19.40
N PRO A 259 -19.23 33.27 -18.18
CA PRO A 259 -20.19 32.96 -17.14
C PRO A 259 -21.61 33.37 -17.54
N HIS A 260 -22.39 32.41 -18.01
CA HIS A 260 -23.84 32.50 -18.01
C HIS A 260 -24.31 31.98 -16.65
N ALA A 261 -24.72 32.92 -15.80
CA ALA A 261 -25.27 32.77 -14.45
C ALA A 261 -25.59 31.32 -13.99
N GLY A 262 -24.64 30.64 -13.37
CA GLY A 262 -24.93 29.38 -12.66
C GLY A 262 -23.72 28.47 -12.50
N ARG A 263 -22.91 28.69 -11.46
CA ARG A 263 -21.87 27.74 -11.05
C ARG A 263 -22.50 26.36 -10.81
N SER A 264 -22.24 25.39 -11.69
CA SER A 264 -22.65 24.01 -11.48
C SER A 264 -21.72 23.36 -10.44
N PHE A 265 -22.18 23.27 -9.20
CA PHE A 265 -21.50 22.59 -8.08
C PHE A 265 -21.64 21.06 -8.23
N CYS A 266 -21.13 20.50 -9.33
CA CYS A 266 -20.98 19.07 -9.50
C CYS A 266 -19.49 18.72 -9.54
N PRO A 267 -18.97 17.89 -8.63
CA PRO A 267 -17.56 17.47 -8.65
C PRO A 267 -17.20 16.60 -9.87
N LEU A 268 -18.20 16.17 -10.63
CA LEU A 268 -18.03 15.49 -11.92
C LEU A 268 -17.95 16.48 -13.10
N ALA A 269 -18.32 17.74 -12.87
CA ALA A 269 -18.36 18.81 -13.87
C ALA A 269 -17.27 19.88 -13.64
N PHE A 270 -16.06 19.48 -13.22
CA PHE A 270 -14.88 20.35 -13.09
C PHE A 270 -14.28 20.82 -14.44
N GLY A 271 -15.09 20.91 -15.51
CA GLY A 271 -14.62 21.20 -16.88
C GLY A 271 -14.23 22.66 -17.15
N GLU A 272 -14.61 23.60 -16.28
CA GLU A 272 -14.49 25.05 -16.55
C GLU A 272 -13.14 25.67 -16.13
N ILE A 273 -12.28 24.94 -15.41
CA ILE A 273 -11.02 25.50 -14.89
C ILE A 273 -9.89 25.31 -15.92
N GLY A 274 -9.45 26.40 -16.53
CA GLY A 274 -8.20 26.42 -17.31
C GLY A 274 -8.34 26.55 -18.82
N VAL A 275 -9.41 27.19 -19.29
CA VAL A 275 -9.67 27.56 -20.70
C VAL A 275 -8.44 28.16 -21.39
N LYS A 276 -7.73 29.07 -20.70
CA LYS A 276 -6.46 29.65 -21.19
C LYS A 276 -5.44 28.56 -21.57
N SER A 277 -5.32 27.51 -20.77
CA SER A 277 -4.38 26.42 -21.06
C SER A 277 -4.85 25.48 -22.16
N ARG A 278 -6.17 25.28 -22.29
CA ARG A 278 -6.79 24.52 -23.39
C ARG A 278 -6.55 25.22 -24.73
N ILE A 279 -6.89 26.50 -24.82
CA ILE A 279 -6.64 27.34 -26.02
C ILE A 279 -5.14 27.36 -26.35
N ARG A 280 -4.27 27.54 -25.35
CA ARG A 280 -2.82 27.52 -25.58
C ARG A 280 -2.33 26.19 -26.14
N ALA A 281 -2.76 25.07 -25.58
CA ALA A 281 -2.36 23.74 -26.03
C ALA A 281 -2.85 23.45 -27.46
N LEU A 282 -4.07 23.91 -27.78
CA LEU A 282 -4.68 23.76 -29.09
C LEU A 282 -3.98 24.56 -30.19
N LEU A 283 -3.56 25.80 -29.89
CA LEU A 283 -2.88 26.69 -30.84
C LEU A 283 -1.38 26.40 -30.96
N GLN A 284 -0.71 26.00 -29.86
CA GLN A 284 0.75 25.83 -29.80
C GLN A 284 1.20 24.36 -29.88
N GLY A 285 0.26 23.41 -29.94
CA GLY A 285 0.54 21.98 -29.92
C GLY A 285 1.30 21.49 -31.16
N LYS A 286 2.54 21.03 -30.95
CA LYS A 286 3.36 20.42 -32.01
C LYS A 286 3.05 18.93 -32.12
N LYS A 287 2.96 18.40 -33.35
CA LYS A 287 2.91 16.94 -33.56
C LYS A 287 4.23 16.35 -33.02
N PRO A 288 4.17 15.34 -32.14
CA PRO A 288 5.38 14.75 -31.60
C PRO A 288 6.12 13.94 -32.66
N SER A 289 7.46 13.90 -32.57
CA SER A 289 8.24 12.94 -33.34
C SER A 289 7.98 11.52 -32.82
N HIS A 290 8.06 10.52 -33.70
CA HIS A 290 7.92 9.12 -33.30
C HIS A 290 8.89 8.73 -32.18
N LEU A 291 10.12 9.24 -32.23
CA LEU A 291 11.12 9.04 -31.18
C LEU A 291 10.64 9.52 -29.81
N LEU A 292 10.03 10.71 -29.74
CA LEU A 292 9.55 11.26 -28.47
C LEU A 292 8.39 10.44 -27.90
N VAL A 293 7.53 9.89 -28.75
CA VAL A 293 6.45 8.97 -28.33
C VAL A 293 7.05 7.70 -27.73
N VAL A 294 8.01 7.07 -28.40
CA VAL A 294 8.69 5.85 -27.93
C VAL A 294 9.39 6.10 -26.59
N VAL A 295 10.16 7.18 -26.48
CA VAL A 295 10.83 7.56 -25.23
C VAL A 295 9.82 7.75 -24.09
N THR A 296 8.70 8.41 -24.35
CA THR A 296 7.64 8.62 -23.35
C THR A 296 7.04 7.29 -22.88
N ILE A 297 6.75 6.37 -23.80
CA ILE A 297 6.24 5.04 -23.47
C ILE A 297 7.25 4.24 -22.63
N SER A 298 8.54 4.29 -22.98
CA SER A 298 9.59 3.65 -22.19
C SER A 298 9.67 4.22 -20.77
N ILE A 299 9.58 5.55 -20.62
CA ILE A 299 9.55 6.19 -19.29
C ILE A 299 8.31 5.76 -18.49
N ILE A 300 7.13 5.69 -19.12
CA ILE A 300 5.90 5.20 -18.47
C ILE A 300 6.09 3.76 -17.98
N ALA A 301 6.69 2.89 -18.80
CA ALA A 301 6.95 1.49 -18.43
C ALA A 301 7.95 1.39 -17.26
N ILE A 302 9.02 2.19 -17.27
CA ILE A 302 9.99 2.27 -16.18
C ILE A 302 9.31 2.74 -14.89
N LEU A 303 8.52 3.81 -14.95
CA LEU A 303 7.77 4.29 -13.79
C LEU A 303 6.78 3.25 -13.25
N ALA A 304 6.11 2.52 -14.13
CA ALA A 304 5.23 1.43 -13.74
C ALA A 304 6.01 0.35 -12.98
N VAL A 305 7.15 -0.12 -13.49
CA VAL A 305 7.98 -1.12 -12.80
C VAL A 305 8.50 -0.58 -11.46
N CYS A 306 9.08 0.62 -11.43
CA CYS A 306 9.71 1.15 -10.23
C CYS A 306 8.75 1.53 -9.10
N PHE A 307 7.50 1.91 -9.40
CA PHE A 307 6.56 2.46 -8.40
C PHE A 307 5.30 1.61 -8.18
N LEU A 308 5.00 0.63 -9.04
CA LEU A 308 3.93 -0.34 -8.75
C LEU A 308 4.42 -1.54 -7.92
N THR A 309 5.72 -1.76 -7.85
CA THR A 309 6.31 -2.84 -7.05
C THR A 309 6.74 -2.33 -5.68
N ASP A 310 6.79 -3.23 -4.70
CA ASP A 310 7.36 -2.92 -3.38
C ASP A 310 8.84 -3.30 -3.34
N PRO A 311 9.66 -2.65 -2.50
CA PRO A 311 11.04 -3.08 -2.30
C PRO A 311 11.04 -4.55 -1.88
N ALA A 312 11.87 -5.35 -2.54
CA ALA A 312 12.20 -6.65 -2.01
C ALA A 312 12.74 -6.43 -0.58
N GLN A 313 12.08 -7.02 0.42
CA GLN A 313 12.59 -7.07 1.78
C GLN A 313 14.08 -7.44 1.68
N PRO A 314 15.00 -6.71 2.33
CA PRO A 314 16.38 -7.14 2.35
C PRO A 314 16.36 -8.55 2.95
N LYS A 315 16.62 -9.56 2.10
CA LYS A 315 17.10 -10.83 2.61
C LYS A 315 18.36 -10.44 3.36
N SER A 316 18.31 -10.45 4.69
CA SER A 316 19.47 -10.15 5.52
C SER A 316 20.64 -10.91 4.93
N THR A 317 21.64 -10.18 4.43
CA THR A 317 22.86 -10.74 3.82
C THR A 317 23.77 -11.37 4.86
N VAL A 318 23.39 -11.27 6.13
CA VAL A 318 24.04 -11.93 7.25
C VAL A 318 23.53 -13.37 7.32
N PRO A 319 24.43 -14.39 7.26
CA PRO A 319 24.02 -15.78 7.42
C PRO A 319 23.28 -15.91 8.74
N LEU A 320 22.03 -16.41 8.69
CA LEU A 320 21.33 -16.86 9.88
C LEU A 320 22.20 -17.91 10.60
N PRO A 321 22.21 -17.96 11.94
CA PRO A 321 22.73 -19.14 12.64
C PRO A 321 22.03 -20.37 12.05
N SER A 322 22.83 -21.33 11.57
CA SER A 322 22.31 -22.59 11.04
C SER A 322 21.62 -23.36 12.16
N ASP A 323 20.70 -24.26 11.80
CA ASP A 323 20.02 -25.11 12.77
C ASP A 323 21.04 -25.93 13.59
N GLU A 324 22.17 -26.32 13.01
CA GLU A 324 23.28 -26.97 13.73
C GLU A 324 23.85 -26.12 14.87
N VAL A 325 24.01 -24.80 14.67
CA VAL A 325 24.51 -23.88 15.71
C VAL A 325 23.48 -23.71 16.84
N ILE A 326 22.19 -23.75 16.50
CA ILE A 326 21.09 -23.68 17.47
C ILE A 326 21.04 -24.98 18.29
N SER A 327 21.11 -26.13 17.62
CA SER A 327 21.17 -27.45 18.26
C SER A 327 22.36 -27.56 19.22
N ASP A 328 23.55 -27.15 18.79
CA ASP A 328 24.76 -27.18 19.62
C ASP A 328 24.64 -26.27 20.85
N ALA A 329 24.05 -25.09 20.69
CA ALA A 329 23.78 -24.17 21.80
C ALA A 329 22.81 -24.78 22.84
N ILE A 330 21.75 -25.45 22.38
CA ILE A 330 20.78 -26.13 23.25
C ILE A 330 21.44 -27.30 23.99
N LEU A 331 22.11 -28.20 23.28
CA LEU A 331 22.77 -29.36 23.90
C LEU A 331 23.86 -28.94 24.89
N THR A 332 24.62 -27.88 24.57
CA THR A 332 25.61 -27.31 25.48
C THR A 332 24.96 -26.73 26.75
N HIS A 333 23.83 -26.04 26.62
CA HIS A 333 23.10 -25.50 27.78
C HIS A 333 22.69 -26.61 28.77
N TYR A 334 22.17 -27.72 28.27
CA TYR A 334 21.78 -28.87 29.10
C TYR A 334 22.96 -29.73 29.55
N ASN A 335 24.21 -29.38 29.22
CA ASN A 335 25.39 -30.23 29.43
C ASN A 335 25.14 -31.66 28.93
N ALA A 336 24.57 -31.79 27.73
CA ALA A 336 24.18 -33.07 27.15
C ALA A 336 25.41 -33.96 26.89
N HIS A 337 25.40 -35.16 27.46
CA HIS A 337 26.47 -36.16 27.27
C HIS A 337 25.85 -37.52 26.95
N SER A 338 25.86 -37.89 25.67
CA SER A 338 25.36 -39.20 25.23
C SER A 338 26.39 -40.30 25.48
N THR A 339 25.94 -41.45 25.97
CA THR A 339 26.71 -42.67 26.22
C THR A 339 26.03 -43.86 25.52
N GLU A 340 26.58 -45.07 25.63
CA GLU A 340 25.97 -46.25 24.99
C GLU A 340 24.53 -46.50 25.47
N ASP A 341 24.25 -46.23 26.75
CA ASP A 341 22.97 -46.52 27.40
C ASP A 341 22.08 -45.27 27.60
N LEU A 342 22.58 -44.07 27.31
CA LEU A 342 21.86 -42.81 27.49
C LEU A 342 22.05 -41.90 26.29
N LEU A 343 20.97 -41.47 25.65
CA LEU A 343 20.99 -40.53 24.53
C LEU A 343 20.32 -39.22 24.91
N CYS A 344 21.04 -38.12 24.72
CA CYS A 344 20.47 -36.77 24.81
C CYS A 344 20.03 -36.32 23.41
N THR A 345 18.77 -35.95 23.27
CA THR A 345 18.17 -35.49 22.01
C THR A 345 17.53 -34.12 22.19
N GLU A 346 17.51 -33.33 21.12
CA GLU A 346 16.75 -32.08 21.10
C GLU A 346 15.95 -31.94 19.81
N ASN A 347 14.88 -31.18 19.88
CA ASN A 347 14.22 -30.62 18.73
C ASN A 347 13.66 -29.23 19.08
N HIS A 348 13.77 -28.28 18.16
CA HIS A 348 13.29 -26.94 18.36
C HIS A 348 12.37 -26.47 17.22
N ALA A 349 11.24 -25.86 17.58
CA ALA A 349 10.32 -25.26 16.62
C ALA A 349 10.48 -23.72 16.60
N PRO A 350 10.75 -23.11 15.43
CA PRO A 350 10.92 -21.66 15.34
C PRO A 350 9.60 -20.91 15.51
N LEU A 351 9.56 -19.98 16.47
CA LEU A 351 8.39 -19.13 16.72
C LEU A 351 8.52 -17.78 16.02
N ALA A 352 9.69 -17.13 16.12
CA ALA A 352 10.04 -15.88 15.45
C ALA A 352 11.55 -15.63 15.37
N THR A 353 11.98 -14.69 14.52
CA THR A 353 13.36 -14.18 14.48
C THR A 353 13.33 -12.66 14.40
N VAL A 354 14.05 -12.00 15.31
CA VAL A 354 14.18 -10.53 15.36
C VAL A 354 15.62 -10.16 15.08
N TYR A 355 15.81 -9.09 14.30
CA TYR A 355 17.12 -8.59 13.90
C TYR A 355 17.30 -7.17 14.41
N GLN A 356 18.48 -6.88 14.93
CA GLN A 356 18.89 -5.54 15.31
C GLN A 356 20.27 -5.26 14.73
N GLU A 357 20.32 -4.41 13.71
CA GLU A 357 21.58 -3.99 13.10
C GLU A 357 22.24 -2.90 13.95
N ASN A 358 23.52 -3.07 14.23
CA ASN A 358 24.34 -2.08 14.92
C ASN A 358 25.02 -1.14 13.92
N SER A 359 25.37 0.05 14.40
CA SER A 359 26.09 1.09 13.63
C SER A 359 27.40 0.61 12.98
N ASP A 360 28.00 -0.43 13.56
CA ASP A 360 29.29 -1.00 13.14
C ASP A 360 29.14 -2.09 12.06
N GLY A 361 27.90 -2.36 11.61
CA GLY A 361 27.58 -3.39 10.62
C GLY A 361 27.44 -4.81 11.19
N SER A 362 27.60 -5.00 12.51
CA SER A 362 27.24 -6.26 13.17
C SER A 362 25.72 -6.36 13.35
N VAL A 363 25.21 -7.59 13.40
CA VAL A 363 23.79 -7.85 13.56
C VAL A 363 23.57 -8.71 14.79
N VAL A 364 22.69 -8.26 15.67
CA VAL A 364 22.17 -9.06 16.77
C VAL A 364 20.92 -9.78 16.28
N VAL A 365 20.94 -11.11 16.36
CA VAL A 365 19.82 -11.97 15.94
C VAL A 365 19.25 -12.65 17.18
N THR A 366 17.99 -12.39 17.49
CA THR A 366 17.26 -13.11 18.55
C THR A 366 16.29 -14.10 17.93
N LYS A 367 16.50 -15.39 18.21
CA LYS A 367 15.64 -16.51 17.83
C LYS A 367 14.73 -16.86 19.00
N TYR A 368 13.42 -16.80 18.77
CA TYR A 368 12.41 -17.26 19.72
C TYR A 368 11.96 -18.65 19.28
N LEU A 369 12.12 -19.64 20.15
CA LEU A 369 11.96 -21.06 19.84
C LEU A 369 11.05 -21.73 20.89
N MET A 370 10.40 -22.82 20.50
CA MET A 370 9.90 -23.82 21.43
C MET A 370 10.88 -24.98 21.44
N VAL A 371 11.55 -25.25 22.56
CA VAL A 371 12.62 -26.25 22.65
C VAL A 371 12.13 -27.46 23.42
N LEU A 372 12.30 -28.64 22.84
CA LEU A 372 12.17 -29.93 23.51
C LEU A 372 13.56 -30.56 23.65
N TYR A 373 13.97 -30.83 24.87
CA TYR A 373 15.16 -31.60 25.21
C TYR A 373 14.73 -32.89 25.92
N LEU A 374 15.25 -34.05 25.52
CA LEU A 374 14.96 -35.34 26.13
C LEU A 374 16.24 -36.14 26.39
N GLU A 375 16.29 -36.77 27.57
CA GLU A 375 17.25 -37.81 27.92
C GLU A 375 16.54 -39.15 27.89
N LEU A 376 17.01 -40.04 27.01
CA LEU A 376 16.43 -41.35 26.77
C LEU A 376 17.42 -42.41 27.23
N ALA A 377 16.98 -43.33 28.09
CA ALA A 377 17.78 -44.44 28.55
C ALA A 377 17.38 -45.72 27.81
N ARG A 378 18.37 -46.49 27.36
CA ARG A 378 18.15 -47.78 26.69
C ARG A 378 17.68 -48.83 27.68
N ASP A 379 16.66 -49.60 27.29
CA ASP A 379 16.16 -50.77 28.02
C ASP A 379 15.91 -51.93 27.04
N GLY A 380 16.98 -52.66 26.73
CA GLY A 380 16.94 -53.75 25.74
C GLY A 380 16.66 -53.24 24.32
N ASP A 381 15.53 -53.68 23.75
CA ASP A 381 15.04 -53.28 22.42
C ASP A 381 14.10 -52.05 22.48
N TRP A 382 13.98 -51.43 23.65
CA TRP A 382 13.16 -50.26 23.89
C TRP A 382 14.00 -49.15 24.53
N PHE A 383 13.44 -47.95 24.64
CA PHE A 383 14.00 -46.87 25.43
C PHE A 383 12.91 -46.26 26.30
N ARG A 384 13.31 -45.65 27.41
CA ARG A 384 12.43 -44.90 28.29
C ARG A 384 12.94 -43.49 28.45
N GLU A 385 12.01 -42.54 28.55
CA GLU A 385 12.33 -41.17 28.93
C GLU A 385 12.79 -41.14 30.40
N GLN A 386 13.99 -40.64 30.61
CA GLN A 386 14.59 -40.49 31.93
C GLN A 386 14.38 -39.06 32.47
N SER A 387 14.51 -38.07 31.59
CA SER A 387 14.31 -36.65 31.89
C SER A 387 13.94 -35.90 30.62
N GLY A 388 13.25 -34.78 30.76
CA GLY A 388 12.83 -33.97 29.63
C GLY A 388 12.50 -32.53 30.04
N SER A 389 12.69 -31.61 29.10
CA SER A 389 12.33 -30.21 29.23
C SER A 389 11.63 -29.76 27.96
N HIS A 390 10.49 -29.08 28.11
CA HIS A 390 9.75 -28.52 26.99
C HIS A 390 9.39 -27.07 27.30
N ILE A 391 10.22 -26.13 26.85
CA ILE A 391 10.22 -24.76 27.33
C ILE A 391 10.42 -23.78 26.15
N PRO A 392 9.71 -22.64 26.15
CA PRO A 392 10.01 -21.54 25.25
C PRO A 392 11.37 -20.91 25.56
N THR A 393 12.24 -20.84 24.56
CA THR A 393 13.63 -20.37 24.72
C THR A 393 13.90 -19.20 23.79
N ALA A 394 14.63 -18.20 24.28
CA ALA A 394 15.14 -17.10 23.45
C ALA A 394 16.67 -17.17 23.38
N LEU A 395 17.20 -17.31 22.17
CA LEU A 395 18.64 -17.33 21.89
C LEU A 395 19.05 -16.04 21.19
N THR A 396 19.99 -15.30 21.77
CA THR A 396 20.53 -14.09 21.16
C THR A 396 21.95 -14.36 20.66
N PHE A 397 22.17 -14.10 19.38
CA PHE A 397 23.45 -14.24 18.70
C PHE A 397 23.97 -12.89 18.26
N HIS A 398 25.27 -12.67 18.40
CA HIS A 398 25.96 -11.55 17.79
C HIS A 398 26.70 -12.05 16.55
N VAL A 399 26.28 -11.58 15.37
CA VAL A 399 26.83 -11.97 14.09
C VAL A 399 27.70 -10.85 13.54
N GLN A 400 28.96 -11.15 13.29
CA GLN A 400 29.91 -10.21 12.72
C GLN A 400 29.82 -10.17 11.19
N PRO A 401 30.29 -9.09 10.53
CA PRO A 401 30.28 -8.97 9.06
C PRO A 401 31.04 -10.07 8.31
N ASP A 402 31.97 -10.77 8.98
CA ASP A 402 32.72 -11.90 8.43
C ASP A 402 31.94 -13.23 8.45
N GLY A 403 30.73 -13.24 8.99
CA GLY A 403 29.87 -14.41 9.13
C GLY A 403 30.08 -15.22 10.41
N SER A 404 30.99 -14.81 11.30
CA SER A 404 31.15 -15.44 12.60
C SER A 404 29.94 -15.12 13.50
N CYS A 405 29.38 -16.16 14.13
CA CYS A 405 28.20 -16.07 14.96
C CYS A 405 28.55 -16.53 16.39
N THR A 406 28.32 -15.68 17.38
CA THR A 406 28.55 -16.02 18.80
C THR A 406 27.25 -15.92 19.60
N LEU A 407 26.92 -16.94 20.37
CA LEU A 407 25.80 -16.90 21.32
C LEU A 407 26.16 -15.93 22.45
N THR A 408 25.35 -14.89 22.65
CA THR A 408 25.54 -13.90 23.71
C THR A 408 24.56 -14.08 24.86
N GLU A 409 23.40 -14.67 24.60
CA GLU A 409 22.37 -14.91 25.61
C GLU A 409 21.62 -16.21 25.29
N TYR A 410 21.47 -17.06 26.31
CA TYR A 410 20.52 -18.16 26.34
C TYR A 410 19.52 -17.86 27.46
N TRP A 411 18.24 -17.72 27.13
CA TRP A 411 17.21 -17.33 28.08
C TRP A 411 16.05 -18.33 28.10
N GLU A 412 15.61 -18.67 29.31
CA GLU A 412 14.43 -19.48 29.61
C GLU A 412 13.58 -18.76 30.69
N PRO A 413 12.25 -18.96 30.71
CA PRO A 413 11.38 -18.38 31.73
C PRO A 413 11.60 -19.02 33.10
N GLY A 414 11.32 -18.26 34.16
CA GLY A 414 11.24 -18.79 35.52
C GLY A 414 10.09 -19.79 35.68
N ASP A 415 10.12 -20.56 36.76
CA ASP A 415 9.12 -21.58 37.06
C ASP A 415 7.87 -21.02 37.79
N GLY A 416 6.85 -21.88 37.92
CA GLY A 416 5.67 -21.62 38.74
C GLY A 416 4.91 -20.35 38.35
N SER A 417 4.73 -19.44 39.32
CA SER A 417 3.95 -18.20 39.11
C SER A 417 4.63 -17.18 38.21
N LEU A 418 5.93 -17.32 37.93
CA LEU A 418 6.70 -16.40 37.08
C LEU A 418 6.73 -16.81 35.61
N TYR A 419 6.38 -18.07 35.30
CA TYR A 419 6.45 -18.63 33.95
C TYR A 419 5.77 -17.77 32.87
N ALA A 420 4.47 -17.51 33.02
CA ALA A 420 3.74 -16.74 32.02
C ALA A 420 4.11 -15.23 31.99
N PRO A 421 4.31 -14.56 33.15
CA PRO A 421 4.85 -13.20 33.17
C PRO A 421 6.21 -13.04 32.47
N ASP A 422 7.14 -13.95 32.70
CA ASP A 422 8.50 -13.90 32.14
C ASP A 422 8.48 -14.03 30.62
N ILE A 423 7.69 -14.98 30.10
CA ILE A 423 7.50 -15.14 28.65
C ILE A 423 6.93 -13.85 28.05
N ARG A 424 5.89 -13.28 28.65
CA ARG A 424 5.27 -12.03 28.16
C ARG A 424 6.19 -10.82 28.26
N ALA A 425 7.16 -10.84 29.16
CA ALA A 425 8.16 -9.77 29.30
C ALA A 425 9.28 -9.89 28.25
N LYS A 426 9.70 -11.12 27.92
CA LYS A 426 10.83 -11.37 27.01
C LYS A 426 10.41 -11.52 25.54
N PHE A 427 9.26 -12.14 25.26
CA PHE A 427 8.81 -12.45 23.90
C PHE A 427 7.95 -11.31 23.33
N PRO A 428 7.98 -11.07 22.00
CA PRO A 428 7.00 -10.21 21.34
C PRO A 428 5.58 -10.68 21.63
N ALA A 429 4.61 -9.78 21.79
CA ALA A 429 3.29 -10.11 22.34
C ALA A 429 2.52 -11.20 21.56
N ASP A 430 2.61 -11.18 20.23
CA ASP A 430 1.99 -12.18 19.34
C ASP A 430 2.69 -13.56 19.44
N ILE A 431 3.98 -13.55 19.74
CA ILE A 431 4.80 -14.76 19.92
C ILE A 431 4.65 -15.30 21.33
N ALA A 432 4.50 -14.45 22.35
CA ALA A 432 4.32 -14.83 23.74
C ALA A 432 3.09 -15.72 23.93
N GLU A 433 1.95 -15.36 23.32
CA GLU A 433 0.73 -16.19 23.39
C GLU A 433 0.91 -17.52 22.63
N ARG A 434 1.65 -17.53 21.52
CA ARG A 434 2.03 -18.78 20.81
C ARG A 434 3.00 -19.65 21.59
N ALA A 435 3.87 -19.04 22.39
CA ALA A 435 4.84 -19.71 23.26
C ALA A 435 4.16 -20.30 24.51
N LEU A 436 3.05 -19.71 24.97
CA LEU A 436 2.26 -20.26 26.07
C LEU A 436 1.42 -21.49 25.67
N ASP A 437 1.12 -21.65 24.37
CA ASP A 437 0.45 -22.82 23.81
C ASP A 437 1.44 -23.95 23.50
N THR A 438 2.03 -24.53 24.55
CA THR A 438 3.05 -25.59 24.45
C THR A 438 2.51 -26.88 23.81
N GLN A 439 1.23 -27.20 24.04
CA GLN A 439 0.59 -28.42 23.50
C GLN A 439 0.61 -28.49 21.96
N ARG A 440 0.69 -27.34 21.30
CA ARG A 440 0.70 -27.28 19.84
C ARG A 440 1.92 -27.94 19.18
N TYR A 441 3.07 -27.98 19.87
CA TYR A 441 4.35 -28.39 19.26
C TYR A 441 4.84 -29.75 19.78
N ILE A 442 4.40 -30.17 20.96
CA ILE A 442 4.97 -31.30 21.69
C ILE A 442 4.95 -32.62 20.90
N ASP A 443 3.84 -32.96 20.23
CA ASP A 443 3.70 -34.26 19.53
C ASP A 443 4.70 -34.43 18.38
N GLU A 444 4.90 -33.37 17.58
CA GLU A 444 5.83 -33.40 16.44
C GLU A 444 7.28 -33.42 16.91
N GLN A 445 7.60 -32.63 17.95
CA GLN A 445 8.94 -32.57 18.53
C GLN A 445 9.31 -33.88 19.22
N MET A 446 8.40 -34.48 19.98
CA MET A 446 8.62 -35.78 20.62
C MET A 446 8.88 -36.87 19.58
N LYS A 447 8.09 -36.89 18.50
CA LYS A 447 8.31 -37.81 17.38
C LYS A 447 9.71 -37.64 16.78
N ALA A 448 10.16 -36.40 16.57
CA ALA A 448 11.49 -36.12 16.04
C ALA A 448 12.61 -36.61 16.97
N CYS A 449 12.49 -36.39 18.29
CA CYS A 449 13.46 -36.90 19.26
C CYS A 449 13.47 -38.44 19.34
N TYR A 450 12.31 -39.08 19.26
CA TYR A 450 12.21 -40.55 19.22
C TYR A 450 12.77 -41.14 17.93
N ASP A 451 12.56 -40.48 16.79
CA ASP A 451 13.16 -40.90 15.52
C ASP A 451 14.70 -40.79 15.56
N GLN A 452 15.26 -39.79 16.27
CA GLN A 452 16.71 -39.72 16.54
C GLN A 452 17.19 -40.91 17.39
N ALA A 453 16.44 -41.28 18.43
CA ALA A 453 16.77 -42.40 19.30
C ALA A 453 16.74 -43.76 18.59
N ILE A 454 15.69 -43.98 17.77
CA ILE A 454 15.55 -45.17 16.92
C ILE A 454 16.74 -45.27 15.96
N ALA A 455 17.13 -44.16 15.33
CA ALA A 455 18.27 -44.11 14.43
C ALA A 455 19.61 -44.37 15.14
N TYR A 456 19.79 -43.83 16.35
CA TYR A 456 21.01 -43.98 17.15
C TYR A 456 21.25 -45.42 17.60
N TRP A 457 20.22 -46.10 18.12
CA TRP A 457 20.34 -47.49 18.59
C TRP A 457 19.96 -48.56 17.55
N GLY A 458 19.50 -48.16 16.36
CA GLY A 458 19.13 -49.07 15.29
C GLY A 458 17.90 -49.93 15.59
N LEU A 459 16.90 -49.35 16.26
CA LEU A 459 15.68 -50.06 16.66
C LEU A 459 14.66 -50.14 15.51
N GLU A 460 13.77 -51.13 15.54
CA GLU A 460 12.65 -51.21 14.61
C GLU A 460 11.48 -50.36 15.12
N LYS A 461 10.90 -49.52 14.25
CA LYS A 461 9.75 -48.66 14.57
C LYS A 461 8.49 -49.52 14.67
N GLN A 462 7.97 -49.70 15.87
CA GLN A 462 6.76 -50.49 16.16
C GLN A 462 5.48 -49.66 16.12
#